data_AF-A0A850BC43-F1
#
_entry.id   AF-A0A850BC43-F1
#
_cell.length_a   1.000
_cell.length_b   1.000
_cell.length_c   1.000
_cell.angle_alpha   90.00
_cell.angle_beta   90.00
_cell.angle_gamma   90.00
#
_symmetry.space_group_name_H-M   'P 1'
#
loop_
_entity.id
_entity.type
_entity.pdbx_description
1 polymer ?
#
loop_
_entity_poly.entity_id
_entity_poly.type
_entity_poly.pdbx_seq_one_letter_code
_entity_poly.pdbx_strand_id
1 'polypeptide(L)'
;MARTTPRPRLPRATKPGRRCAVARNKPKMPVPERLRGPLALGFMLACTAGAATWATTGCSGWDPTSPFERNSPQVNEAIEEFDAGKLESAEEILQSYLGTGPCSDAGIGLPDAVRQKPNGSFDLGLTLFHLAERYGRRFGEEEQAGEDEDPSQAELRNIEIECALVIVKAIAADPSVPPELRARARYLAGNLEFLRKKYEQAVAEYDQALQIVPGLDEEAGGDGIGRDAAWNRAIALRRIQDKKDAGEDASDASEDADGSDGDDASDAPDTGPDAPDAGEDAGEDGGEDSGPPDAGPDGSDQGDGGDEGDAGADAGGDASPNDDGKDAAAPEPDPSGEKQPATPNKQQDERILDQLEEAPTYQEEEAKKRTGGRKGRVMEDK
;
A
#
# COMPACT_ATOMS: atom_id res chain seq x y z
N MET A 1 -47.45 -33.40 -15.01
CA MET A 1 -47.09 -34.06 -13.73
C MET A 1 -45.74 -33.52 -13.30
N ALA A 2 -45.71 -32.47 -12.47
CA ALA A 2 -44.48 -31.84 -12.00
C ALA A 2 -44.23 -32.25 -10.53
N ARG A 3 -43.07 -32.85 -10.25
CA ARG A 3 -42.66 -33.24 -8.89
C ARG A 3 -41.91 -32.07 -8.25
N THR A 4 -42.58 -31.40 -7.31
CA THR A 4 -41.97 -30.42 -6.41
C THR A 4 -41.25 -31.13 -5.27
N THR A 5 -39.94 -30.91 -5.14
CA THR A 5 -39.15 -31.33 -3.97
C THR A 5 -39.15 -30.24 -2.88
N PRO A 6 -39.28 -30.61 -1.59
CA PRO A 6 -39.34 -29.64 -0.50
C PRO A 6 -37.94 -29.21 -0.01
N ARG A 7 -37.78 -27.91 0.28
CA ARG A 7 -36.60 -27.32 0.91
C ARG A 7 -36.50 -27.68 2.41
N PRO A 8 -35.28 -27.88 2.96
CA PRO A 8 -35.09 -28.15 4.38
C PRO A 8 -35.24 -26.88 5.24
N ARG A 9 -35.85 -27.04 6.42
CA ARG A 9 -36.03 -26.01 7.46
C ARG A 9 -34.79 -25.91 8.33
N LEU A 10 -34.27 -24.69 8.51
CA LEU A 10 -33.24 -24.37 9.51
C LEU A 10 -33.85 -24.27 10.93
N PRO A 11 -33.16 -24.76 11.97
CA PRO A 11 -33.61 -24.66 13.35
C PRO A 11 -33.37 -23.27 13.97
N ARG A 12 -34.26 -22.95 14.92
CA ARG A 12 -34.44 -21.67 15.62
C ARG A 12 -33.30 -21.31 16.57
N ALA A 13 -33.08 -19.99 16.66
CA ALA A 13 -32.25 -19.30 17.63
C ALA A 13 -32.58 -19.63 19.10
N THR A 14 -31.53 -19.87 19.90
CA THR A 14 -31.56 -19.95 21.35
C THR A 14 -31.04 -18.65 21.98
N LYS A 15 -31.59 -18.33 23.16
CA LYS A 15 -31.55 -17.06 23.89
C LYS A 15 -30.19 -16.76 24.58
N PRO A 16 -29.95 -15.48 24.97
CA PRO A 16 -28.69 -15.02 25.56
C PRO A 16 -28.50 -15.44 27.02
N GLY A 17 -27.27 -15.85 27.33
CA GLY A 17 -26.78 -16.27 28.65
C GLY A 17 -26.42 -15.09 29.56
N ARG A 18 -26.60 -15.34 30.86
CA ARG A 18 -26.57 -14.41 31.99
C ARG A 18 -25.18 -13.87 32.36
N ARG A 19 -25.14 -12.57 32.67
CA ARG A 19 -24.51 -11.89 33.82
C ARG A 19 -23.35 -12.61 34.53
N CYS A 20 -22.14 -12.06 34.38
CA CYS A 20 -21.05 -12.19 35.37
C CYS A 20 -20.97 -10.91 36.20
N ALA A 21 -21.33 -11.01 37.49
CA ALA A 21 -21.04 -9.99 38.48
C ALA A 21 -19.66 -10.28 39.09
N VAL A 22 -18.69 -9.40 38.83
CA VAL A 22 -17.36 -9.49 39.46
C VAL A 22 -17.38 -8.67 40.76
N ALA A 23 -17.23 -9.38 41.87
CA ALA A 23 -17.09 -8.82 43.21
C ALA A 23 -15.77 -8.04 43.32
N ARG A 24 -15.85 -6.73 43.56
CA ARG A 24 -14.70 -5.88 43.87
C ARG A 24 -14.32 -6.07 45.35
N ASN A 25 -13.19 -6.74 45.58
CA ASN A 25 -12.51 -6.76 46.88
C ASN A 25 -11.84 -5.40 47.12
N LYS A 26 -12.27 -4.67 48.16
CA LYS A 26 -11.62 -3.42 48.58
C LYS A 26 -10.53 -3.73 49.62
N PRO A 27 -9.26 -3.33 49.40
CA PRO A 27 -8.25 -3.41 50.44
C PRO A 27 -8.51 -2.37 51.54
N LYS A 28 -8.57 -2.84 52.79
CA LYS A 28 -8.57 -2.02 54.01
C LYS A 28 -7.17 -1.42 54.18
N MET A 29 -7.04 -0.10 54.06
CA MET A 29 -5.81 0.59 54.45
C MET A 29 -5.81 0.87 55.97
N PRO A 30 -4.65 0.74 56.63
CA PRO A 30 -4.49 1.02 58.06
C PRO A 30 -4.50 2.52 58.35
N VAL A 31 -5.11 2.88 59.48
CA VAL A 31 -5.15 4.22 60.05
C VAL A 31 -3.88 4.43 60.88
N PRO A 32 -3.05 5.45 60.61
CA PRO A 32 -1.97 5.81 61.52
C PRO A 32 -2.49 6.67 62.68
N GLU A 33 -2.08 6.26 63.88
CA GLU A 33 -2.31 6.91 65.15
C GLU A 33 -1.64 8.29 65.26
N ARG A 34 -2.45 9.24 65.76
CA ARG A 34 -2.12 10.35 66.68
C ARG A 34 -0.63 10.61 66.97
N LEU A 35 -0.13 11.75 66.51
CA LEU A 35 0.82 12.56 67.28
C LEU A 35 0.22 13.94 67.57
N ARG A 36 0.22 14.26 68.87
CA ARG A 36 -0.19 15.52 69.49
C ARG A 36 1.04 16.41 69.66
N GLY A 37 0.95 17.68 69.29
CA GLY A 37 1.95 18.71 69.60
C GLY A 37 1.49 20.09 69.12
N PRO A 38 1.36 21.12 69.99
CA PRO A 38 0.76 22.41 69.63
C PRO A 38 1.82 23.49 69.45
N LEU A 39 2.31 23.71 68.23
CA LEU A 39 3.07 24.93 67.86
C LEU A 39 3.49 24.87 66.37
N ALA A 40 2.61 25.33 65.47
CA ALA A 40 2.98 25.76 64.11
C ALA A 40 1.78 26.46 63.45
N LEU A 41 1.27 27.50 64.11
CA LEU A 41 0.18 28.33 63.61
C LEU A 41 0.80 29.49 62.85
N GLY A 42 1.01 29.31 61.55
CA GLY A 42 1.42 30.41 60.67
C GLY A 42 2.28 30.03 59.46
N PHE A 43 1.83 29.13 58.59
CA PHE A 43 2.25 29.10 57.17
C PHE A 43 1.39 28.16 56.28
N MET A 44 0.10 28.01 56.56
CA MET A 44 -0.79 27.11 55.80
C MET A 44 -2.15 27.78 55.53
N LEU A 45 -2.12 28.95 54.88
CA LEU A 45 -3.32 29.57 54.32
C LEU A 45 -3.08 30.11 52.90
N ALA A 46 -2.21 29.44 52.13
CA ALA A 46 -1.91 29.78 50.73
C ALA A 46 -1.82 28.55 49.80
N CYS A 47 -2.17 27.34 50.27
CA CYS A 47 -2.09 26.11 49.46
C CYS A 47 -3.34 25.22 49.51
N THR A 48 -4.52 25.76 49.87
CA THR A 48 -5.79 25.01 49.89
C THR A 48 -6.86 25.57 48.96
N ALA A 49 -6.46 26.37 47.96
CA ALA A 49 -7.31 26.78 46.83
C ALA A 49 -6.80 26.26 45.48
N GLY A 50 -5.90 25.28 45.46
CA GLY A 50 -5.24 24.76 44.24
C GLY A 50 -5.29 23.25 44.08
N ALA A 51 -6.31 22.58 44.62
CA ALA A 51 -6.40 21.11 44.60
C ALA A 51 -7.76 20.59 44.05
N ALA A 52 -8.30 21.24 43.01
CA ALA A 52 -9.54 20.81 42.38
C ALA A 52 -9.59 20.95 40.84
N THR A 53 -8.45 20.91 40.12
CA THR A 53 -8.44 21.03 38.65
C THR A 53 -7.41 20.14 37.92
N TRP A 54 -7.09 18.95 38.44
CA TRP A 54 -6.15 18.03 37.77
C TRP A 54 -6.67 16.60 37.64
N ALA A 55 -8.01 16.42 37.54
CA ALA A 55 -8.64 15.11 37.35
C ALA A 55 -9.46 15.01 36.03
N THR A 56 -9.22 15.88 35.05
CA THR A 56 -9.90 15.80 33.74
C THR A 56 -8.98 16.00 32.54
N THR A 57 -7.65 16.05 32.72
CA THR A 57 -6.70 16.18 31.60
C THR A 57 -5.48 15.30 31.85
N GLY A 58 -5.61 14.02 31.56
CA GLY A 58 -4.50 13.08 31.66
C GLY A 58 -4.89 11.76 31.01
N CYS A 59 -4.29 11.50 29.84
CA CYS A 59 -4.44 10.32 29.00
C CYS A 59 -5.72 10.32 28.14
N SER A 60 -5.63 10.95 26.98
CA SER A 60 -6.33 10.48 25.78
C SER A 60 -6.09 8.97 25.66
N GLY A 61 -7.16 8.19 25.86
CA GLY A 61 -7.17 6.74 25.73
C GLY A 61 -6.81 6.32 24.32
N TRP A 62 -5.52 6.18 24.06
CA TRP A 62 -4.99 5.55 22.86
C TRP A 62 -4.50 4.17 23.28
N ASP A 63 -5.25 3.14 22.88
CA ASP A 63 -4.83 1.74 22.99
C ASP A 63 -4.16 1.33 21.67
N PRO A 64 -2.85 0.99 21.66
CA PRO A 64 -2.13 0.57 20.46
C PRO A 64 -2.68 -0.71 19.83
N THR A 65 -3.48 -1.49 20.55
CA THR A 65 -4.10 -2.72 20.04
C THR A 65 -5.47 -2.51 19.42
N SER A 66 -6.03 -1.31 19.55
CA SER A 66 -7.34 -0.92 18.99
C SER A 66 -7.33 0.55 18.56
N PRO A 67 -6.65 0.89 17.44
CA PRO A 67 -6.51 2.26 16.94
C PRO A 67 -7.84 2.93 16.52
N PHE A 68 -8.96 2.21 16.65
CA PHE A 68 -10.30 2.60 16.22
C PHE A 68 -11.33 2.56 17.35
N GLU A 69 -10.97 2.86 18.61
CA GLU A 69 -12.00 3.24 19.59
C GLU A 69 -12.65 4.58 19.18
N ARG A 70 -13.50 4.51 18.16
CA ARG A 70 -14.31 5.60 17.60
C ARG A 70 -15.65 5.57 18.31
N ASN A 71 -15.95 6.62 19.06
CA ASN A 71 -17.19 6.72 19.84
C ASN A 71 -18.40 7.19 19.00
N SER A 72 -18.57 6.70 17.76
CA SER A 72 -19.76 7.00 16.95
C SER A 72 -20.35 5.70 16.38
N PRO A 73 -21.61 5.38 16.71
CA PRO A 73 -22.27 4.19 16.17
C PRO A 73 -22.40 4.27 14.64
N GLN A 74 -22.55 5.45 14.06
CA GLN A 74 -22.63 5.64 12.61
C GLN A 74 -21.31 5.26 11.92
N VAL A 75 -20.16 5.61 12.49
CA VAL A 75 -18.87 5.23 11.90
C VAL A 75 -18.66 3.72 11.98
N ASN A 76 -19.08 3.09 13.08
CA ASN A 76 -19.00 1.63 13.20
C ASN A 76 -19.90 0.93 12.16
N GLU A 77 -21.11 1.43 11.95
CA GLU A 77 -22.02 0.93 10.91
C GLU A 77 -21.43 1.08 9.51
N ALA A 78 -20.81 2.23 9.21
CA ALA A 78 -20.12 2.43 7.94
C ALA A 78 -18.96 1.46 7.73
N ILE A 79 -18.17 1.17 8.78
CA ILE A 79 -17.08 0.18 8.72
C ILE A 79 -17.64 -1.23 8.46
N GLU A 80 -18.73 -1.61 9.13
CA GLU A 80 -19.39 -2.91 8.88
C GLU A 80 -19.88 -3.04 7.43
N GLU A 81 -20.45 -1.97 6.86
CA GLU A 81 -20.90 -1.96 5.46
C GLU A 81 -19.72 -1.96 4.48
N PHE A 82 -18.64 -1.24 4.79
CA PHE A 82 -17.39 -1.23 4.03
C PHE A 82 -16.75 -2.63 3.98
N ASP A 83 -16.62 -3.30 5.13
CA ASP A 83 -16.07 -4.66 5.26
C ASP A 83 -16.95 -5.70 4.55
N ALA A 84 -18.26 -5.44 4.45
CA ALA A 84 -19.20 -6.24 3.67
C ALA A 84 -19.12 -5.99 2.15
N GLY A 85 -18.24 -5.09 1.70
CA GLY A 85 -18.08 -4.70 0.29
C GLY A 85 -19.15 -3.74 -0.23
N LYS A 86 -20.02 -3.21 0.62
CA LYS A 86 -21.11 -2.31 0.27
C LYS A 86 -20.67 -0.85 0.38
N LEU A 87 -19.73 -0.47 -0.49
CA LEU A 87 -19.06 0.83 -0.41
C LEU A 87 -20.02 2.02 -0.52
N GLU A 88 -21.06 1.94 -1.33
CA GLU A 88 -22.06 3.00 -1.51
C GLU A 88 -22.87 3.26 -0.23
N SER A 89 -23.17 2.20 0.52
CA SER A 89 -23.86 2.28 1.82
C SER A 89 -22.94 2.93 2.86
N ALA A 90 -21.68 2.49 2.91
CA ALA A 90 -20.66 3.09 3.79
C ALA A 90 -20.44 4.58 3.47
N GLU A 91 -20.39 4.94 2.19
CA GLU A 91 -20.26 6.31 1.71
C GLU A 91 -21.43 7.18 2.19
N GLU A 92 -22.68 6.75 1.98
CA GLU A 92 -23.88 7.49 2.39
C GLU A 92 -23.89 7.74 3.91
N ILE A 93 -23.55 6.72 4.71
CA ILE A 93 -23.49 6.83 6.17
C ILE A 93 -22.43 7.86 6.59
N LEU A 94 -21.23 7.80 6.00
CA LEU A 94 -20.13 8.70 6.33
C LEU A 94 -20.39 10.13 5.87
N GLN A 95 -20.97 10.32 4.68
CA GLN A 95 -21.38 11.63 4.17
C GLN A 95 -22.44 12.28 5.06
N SER A 96 -23.42 11.50 5.52
CA SER A 96 -24.43 11.95 6.47
C SER A 96 -23.81 12.31 7.82
N TYR A 97 -22.89 11.49 8.32
CA TYR A 97 -22.19 11.71 9.59
C TYR A 97 -21.31 12.98 9.58
N LEU A 98 -20.68 13.29 8.45
CA LEU A 98 -19.81 14.45 8.26
C LEU A 98 -20.55 15.67 7.72
N GLY A 99 -21.75 15.50 7.16
CA GLY A 99 -22.52 16.58 6.53
C GLY A 99 -21.90 17.09 5.22
N THR A 100 -21.13 16.26 4.52
CA THR A 100 -20.43 16.63 3.27
C THR A 100 -21.38 16.70 2.08
N GLY A 101 -22.49 15.96 2.12
CA GLY A 101 -23.31 15.67 0.95
C GLY A 101 -22.67 14.64 0.03
N PRO A 102 -23.37 14.25 -1.06
CA PRO A 102 -22.90 13.27 -2.03
C PRO A 102 -21.69 13.78 -2.82
N CYS A 103 -20.79 12.87 -3.20
CA CYS A 103 -19.77 13.13 -4.21
C CYS A 103 -20.45 13.25 -5.59
N SER A 104 -20.05 14.25 -6.38
CA SER A 104 -20.57 14.51 -7.72
C SER A 104 -19.58 15.36 -8.52
N ASP A 105 -19.89 15.68 -9.77
CA ASP A 105 -19.10 16.58 -10.62
C ASP A 105 -18.88 17.98 -10.00
N ALA A 106 -19.77 18.39 -9.09
CA ALA A 106 -19.62 19.64 -8.34
C ALA A 106 -18.60 19.54 -7.18
N GLY A 107 -18.02 18.36 -6.98
CA GLY A 107 -17.17 18.01 -5.85
C GLY A 107 -17.97 17.58 -4.62
N ILE A 108 -17.25 17.44 -3.50
CA ILE A 108 -17.79 17.09 -2.20
C ILE A 108 -17.74 18.30 -1.25
N GLY A 109 -18.77 18.47 -0.42
CA GLY A 109 -18.79 19.54 0.56
C GLY A 109 -17.72 19.35 1.64
N LEU A 110 -17.12 20.45 2.07
CA LEU A 110 -16.08 20.45 3.12
C LEU A 110 -16.54 21.26 4.35
N PRO A 111 -17.55 20.80 5.11
CA PRO A 111 -17.97 21.46 6.34
C PRO A 111 -16.90 21.32 7.44
N ASP A 112 -16.98 22.18 8.47
CA ASP A 112 -16.05 22.13 9.61
C ASP A 112 -16.00 20.77 10.31
N ALA A 113 -17.09 20.00 10.24
CA ALA A 113 -17.18 18.65 10.76
C ALA A 113 -16.10 17.71 10.18
N VAL A 114 -15.66 17.92 8.93
CA VAL A 114 -14.58 17.13 8.32
C VAL A 114 -13.26 17.28 9.09
N ARG A 115 -12.95 18.50 9.55
CA ARG A 115 -11.74 18.76 10.35
C ARG A 115 -11.91 18.35 11.80
N GLN A 116 -13.11 18.53 12.35
CA GLN A 116 -13.43 18.17 13.74
C GLN A 116 -13.51 16.65 13.96
N LYS A 117 -13.76 15.87 12.90
CA LYS A 117 -13.92 14.41 12.95
C LYS A 117 -12.93 13.71 11.98
N PRO A 118 -11.61 13.93 12.14
CA PRO A 118 -10.63 13.55 11.13
C PRO A 118 -10.57 12.05 10.85
N ASN A 119 -10.87 11.24 11.86
CA ASN A 119 -11.04 9.79 11.72
C ASN A 119 -12.16 9.44 10.73
N GLY A 120 -13.37 9.95 10.91
CA GLY A 120 -14.50 9.66 10.02
C GLY A 120 -14.24 10.19 8.61
N SER A 121 -13.58 11.34 8.51
CA SER A 121 -13.13 11.93 7.24
C SER A 121 -12.13 11.04 6.52
N PHE A 122 -11.18 10.45 7.24
CA PHE A 122 -10.22 9.52 6.65
C PHE A 122 -10.92 8.26 6.11
N ASP A 123 -11.89 7.71 6.84
CA ASP A 123 -12.68 6.55 6.37
C ASP A 123 -13.52 6.89 5.14
N LEU A 124 -14.09 8.10 5.07
CA LEU A 124 -14.78 8.55 3.86
C LEU A 124 -13.81 8.61 2.68
N GLY A 125 -12.61 9.15 2.89
CA GLY A 125 -11.54 9.15 1.88
C GLY A 125 -11.16 7.75 1.41
N LEU A 126 -11.07 6.77 2.31
CA LEU A 126 -10.82 5.37 1.97
C LEU A 126 -11.97 4.74 1.19
N THR A 127 -13.21 5.03 1.59
CA THR A 127 -14.42 4.53 0.91
C THR A 127 -14.47 5.03 -0.54
N LEU A 128 -14.23 6.33 -0.73
CA LEU A 128 -14.17 6.96 -2.06
C LEU A 128 -12.99 6.42 -2.89
N PHE A 129 -11.83 6.15 -2.28
CA PHE A 129 -10.71 5.49 -2.96
C PHE A 129 -11.12 4.12 -3.52
N HIS A 130 -11.79 3.27 -2.73
CA HIS A 130 -12.23 1.97 -3.22
C HIS A 130 -13.39 2.03 -4.22
N LEU A 131 -14.25 3.05 -4.14
CA LEU A 131 -15.23 3.32 -5.19
C LEU A 131 -14.54 3.68 -6.51
N ALA A 132 -13.53 4.55 -6.46
CA ALA A 132 -12.72 4.93 -7.61
C ALA A 132 -12.03 3.72 -8.27
N GLU A 133 -11.54 2.76 -7.48
CA GLU A 133 -10.93 1.52 -7.98
C GLU A 133 -11.89 0.62 -8.76
N ARG A 134 -13.22 0.80 -8.64
CA ARG A 134 -14.18 0.04 -9.46
C ARG A 134 -14.24 0.52 -10.91
N TYR A 135 -13.94 1.79 -11.13
CA TYR A 135 -14.03 2.46 -12.43
C TYR A 135 -12.67 2.46 -13.17
N GLY A 136 -11.71 1.63 -12.75
CA GLY A 136 -10.39 1.59 -13.35
C GLY A 136 -9.62 0.33 -13.04
N ARG A 137 -8.43 0.22 -13.61
CA ARG A 137 -7.49 -0.85 -13.24
C ARG A 137 -6.96 -0.62 -11.83
N ARG A 138 -6.68 -1.73 -11.15
CA ARG A 138 -6.02 -1.68 -9.85
C ARG A 138 -4.59 -1.18 -10.00
N PHE A 139 -4.09 -0.56 -8.94
CA PHE A 139 -2.71 -0.15 -8.83
C PHE A 139 -1.77 -1.33 -9.14
N GLY A 140 -0.90 -1.18 -10.14
CA GLY A 140 0.09 -2.19 -10.55
C GLY A 140 -0.30 -3.03 -11.76
N GLU A 141 -1.57 -2.98 -12.22
CA GLU A 141 -2.04 -3.72 -13.40
C GLU A 141 -2.09 -2.84 -14.67
N GLU A 142 -1.68 -1.58 -14.59
CA GLU A 142 -1.76 -0.64 -15.71
C GLU A 142 -0.90 -1.00 -16.94
N GLU A 143 0.19 -1.75 -16.75
CA GLU A 143 1.10 -2.14 -17.85
C GLU A 143 0.66 -3.39 -18.61
N GLN A 144 -0.15 -4.25 -17.98
CA GLN A 144 -0.27 -5.64 -18.43
C GLN A 144 -1.35 -5.85 -19.50
N ALA A 145 -2.14 -4.83 -19.82
CA ALA A 145 -3.18 -4.92 -20.82
C ALA A 145 -3.09 -3.73 -21.80
N GLY A 146 -2.78 -4.03 -23.06
CA GLY A 146 -2.83 -3.10 -24.19
C GLY A 146 -4.26 -2.71 -24.62
N GLU A 147 -5.20 -2.64 -23.68
CA GLU A 147 -6.56 -2.15 -23.92
C GLU A 147 -6.72 -0.74 -23.34
N ASP A 148 -7.22 0.15 -24.19
CA ASP A 148 -7.60 1.52 -23.84
C ASP A 148 -8.75 1.48 -22.84
N GLU A 149 -8.55 2.19 -21.74
CA GLU A 149 -9.58 2.34 -20.70
C GLU A 149 -10.77 3.13 -21.25
N ASP A 150 -12.00 2.68 -20.98
CA ASP A 150 -13.21 3.40 -21.40
C ASP A 150 -13.20 4.85 -20.83
N PRO A 151 -13.22 5.90 -21.69
CA PRO A 151 -13.18 7.28 -21.25
C PRO A 151 -14.26 7.65 -20.24
N SER A 152 -15.44 7.01 -20.32
CA SER A 152 -16.54 7.26 -19.39
C SER A 152 -16.25 6.72 -17.99
N GLN A 153 -15.58 5.57 -17.88
CA GLN A 153 -15.15 4.99 -16.61
C GLN A 153 -14.01 5.82 -16.01
N ALA A 154 -13.09 6.31 -16.86
CA ALA A 154 -12.02 7.22 -16.44
C ALA A 154 -12.57 8.51 -15.81
N GLU A 155 -13.64 9.07 -16.37
CA GLU A 155 -14.30 10.27 -15.84
C GLU A 155 -14.94 10.01 -14.48
N LEU A 156 -15.73 8.93 -14.34
CA LEU A 156 -16.31 8.52 -13.06
C LEU A 156 -15.24 8.29 -11.99
N ARG A 157 -14.14 7.60 -12.35
CA ARG A 157 -13.00 7.42 -11.43
C ARG A 157 -12.43 8.77 -10.98
N ASN A 158 -12.26 9.71 -11.91
CA ASN A 158 -11.68 11.01 -11.57
C ASN A 158 -12.57 11.81 -10.61
N ILE A 159 -13.89 11.73 -10.74
CA ILE A 159 -14.84 12.39 -9.82
C ILE A 159 -14.66 11.87 -8.39
N GLU A 160 -14.67 10.54 -8.22
CA GLU A 160 -14.46 9.90 -6.91
C GLU A 160 -13.11 10.27 -6.29
N ILE A 161 -12.04 10.25 -7.11
CA ILE A 161 -10.71 10.62 -6.64
C ILE A 161 -10.65 12.08 -6.21
N GLU A 162 -11.30 13.00 -6.94
CA GLU A 162 -11.32 14.42 -6.58
C GLU A 162 -12.04 14.67 -5.26
N CYS A 163 -13.18 14.02 -5.05
CA CYS A 163 -13.88 14.06 -3.77
C CYS A 163 -12.99 13.51 -2.64
N ALA A 164 -12.35 12.36 -2.85
CA ALA A 164 -11.46 11.78 -1.85
C ALA A 164 -10.30 12.73 -1.49
N LEU A 165 -9.63 13.31 -2.50
CA LEU A 165 -8.51 14.25 -2.34
C LEU A 165 -8.91 15.47 -1.52
N VAL A 166 -10.10 16.04 -1.75
CA VAL A 166 -10.61 17.20 -0.98
C VAL A 166 -10.69 16.86 0.51
N ILE A 167 -11.23 15.69 0.86
CA ILE A 167 -11.38 15.27 2.26
C ILE A 167 -10.03 14.93 2.90
N VAL A 168 -9.21 14.10 2.25
CA VAL A 168 -7.96 13.61 2.86
C VAL A 168 -6.90 14.71 2.95
N LYS A 169 -6.83 15.63 1.98
CA LYS A 169 -5.89 16.77 2.07
C LYS A 169 -6.30 17.76 3.15
N ALA A 170 -7.59 17.92 3.42
CA ALA A 170 -8.07 18.80 4.49
C ALA A 170 -7.61 18.32 5.87
N ILE A 171 -7.66 17.01 6.14
CA ILE A 171 -7.17 16.43 7.40
C ILE A 171 -5.64 16.34 7.45
N ALA A 172 -4.97 16.09 6.32
CA ALA A 172 -3.52 16.01 6.25
C ALA A 172 -2.82 17.35 6.53
N ALA A 173 -3.46 18.46 6.13
CA ALA A 173 -2.96 19.81 6.32
C ALA A 173 -3.24 20.41 7.70
N ASP A 174 -4.17 19.84 8.47
CA ASP A 174 -4.58 20.38 9.76
C ASP A 174 -3.61 19.95 10.87
N PRO A 175 -2.88 20.89 11.51
CA PRO A 175 -1.91 20.56 12.55
C PRO A 175 -2.54 20.07 13.86
N SER A 176 -3.86 20.22 14.04
CA SER A 176 -4.57 19.69 15.20
C SER A 176 -4.84 18.19 15.11
N VAL A 177 -4.72 17.61 13.90
CA VAL A 177 -4.87 16.18 13.66
C VAL A 177 -3.59 15.45 14.09
N PRO A 178 -3.70 14.28 14.76
CA PRO A 178 -2.53 13.49 15.15
C PRO A 178 -1.57 13.22 13.99
N PRO A 179 -0.24 13.29 14.21
CA PRO A 179 0.73 13.18 13.13
C PRO A 179 0.62 11.86 12.37
N GLU A 180 0.35 10.75 13.05
CA GLU A 180 0.19 9.43 12.43
C GLU A 180 -0.99 9.41 11.44
N LEU A 181 -2.13 10.01 11.81
CA LEU A 181 -3.29 10.11 10.93
C LEU A 181 -3.03 11.08 9.76
N ARG A 182 -2.29 12.16 9.98
CA ARG A 182 -1.87 13.06 8.91
C ARG A 182 -0.97 12.36 7.91
N ALA A 183 -0.01 11.54 8.37
CA ALA A 183 0.87 10.76 7.50
C ALA A 183 0.07 9.76 6.66
N ARG A 184 -0.88 9.05 7.26
CA ARG A 184 -1.80 8.15 6.55
C ARG A 184 -2.65 8.88 5.51
N ALA A 185 -3.16 10.06 5.83
CA ALA A 185 -3.91 10.89 4.89
C ALA A 185 -3.05 11.38 3.72
N ARG A 186 -1.78 11.75 3.97
CA ARG A 186 -0.80 12.07 2.91
C ARG A 186 -0.50 10.86 2.03
N TYR A 187 -0.27 9.70 2.63
CA TYR A 187 -0.05 8.46 1.90
C TYR A 187 -1.24 8.12 0.99
N LEU A 188 -2.47 8.19 1.52
CA LEU A 188 -3.69 7.99 0.73
C LEU A 188 -3.85 9.03 -0.39
N ALA A 189 -3.53 10.31 -0.12
CA ALA A 189 -3.52 11.34 -1.15
C ALA A 189 -2.53 11.02 -2.29
N GLY A 190 -1.34 10.50 -1.95
CA GLY A 190 -0.36 10.04 -2.93
C GLY A 190 -0.91 8.91 -3.80
N ASN A 191 -1.55 7.91 -3.19
CA ASN A 191 -2.18 6.79 -3.92
C ASN A 191 -3.27 7.28 -4.88
N LEU A 192 -4.09 8.25 -4.44
CA LEU A 192 -5.13 8.87 -5.26
C LEU A 192 -4.55 9.63 -6.46
N GLU A 193 -3.48 10.41 -6.28
CA GLU A 193 -2.79 11.09 -7.40
C GLU A 193 -2.13 10.07 -8.35
N PHE A 194 -1.60 8.98 -7.81
CA PHE A 194 -1.03 7.90 -8.61
C PHE A 194 -2.07 7.27 -9.54
N LEU A 195 -3.30 7.00 -9.05
CA LEU A 195 -4.40 6.48 -9.86
C LEU A 195 -4.81 7.40 -11.01
N ARG A 196 -4.57 8.72 -10.89
CA ARG A 196 -4.78 9.71 -11.95
C ARG A 196 -3.56 9.89 -12.87
N LYS A 197 -2.55 9.04 -12.72
CA LYS A 197 -1.25 9.09 -13.43
C LYS A 197 -0.49 10.41 -13.22
N LYS A 198 -0.80 11.11 -12.12
CA LYS A 198 -0.21 12.37 -11.66
C LYS A 198 0.98 12.07 -10.74
N TYR A 199 2.01 11.43 -11.29
CA TYR A 199 3.09 10.83 -10.51
C TYR A 199 3.92 11.87 -9.75
N GLU A 200 4.13 13.06 -10.29
CA GLU A 200 4.83 14.14 -9.62
C GLU A 200 4.08 14.61 -8.37
N GLN A 201 2.75 14.73 -8.46
CA GLN A 201 1.91 15.07 -7.32
C GLN A 201 1.89 13.93 -6.30
N ALA A 202 1.85 12.67 -6.76
CA ALA A 202 1.92 11.51 -5.89
C ALA A 202 3.23 11.49 -5.08
N VAL A 203 4.39 11.69 -5.72
CA VAL A 203 5.70 11.80 -5.05
C VAL A 203 5.69 12.91 -4.00
N ALA A 204 5.13 14.08 -4.31
CA ALA A 204 5.07 15.19 -3.37
C ALA A 204 4.22 14.87 -2.11
N GLU A 205 3.13 14.11 -2.25
CA GLU A 205 2.33 13.66 -1.11
C GLU A 205 3.05 12.56 -0.30
N TYR A 206 3.70 11.60 -0.96
CA TYR A 206 4.52 10.59 -0.28
C TYR A 206 5.70 11.20 0.48
N ASP A 207 6.38 12.21 -0.10
CA ASP A 207 7.45 12.96 0.57
C ASP A 207 6.93 13.61 1.86
N GLN A 208 5.72 14.17 1.84
CA GLN A 208 5.12 14.76 3.03
C GLN A 208 4.71 13.70 4.07
N ALA A 209 4.29 12.50 3.64
CA ALA A 209 4.06 11.38 4.55
C ALA A 209 5.37 10.95 5.24
N LEU A 210 6.46 10.80 4.46
CA LEU A 210 7.78 10.38 4.92
C LEU A 210 8.47 11.38 5.85
N GLN A 211 8.13 12.67 5.75
CA GLN A 211 8.57 13.69 6.71
C GLN A 211 7.97 13.50 8.10
N ILE A 212 6.79 12.88 8.21
CA ILE A 212 6.10 12.64 9.48
C ILE A 212 6.43 11.23 10.00
N VAL A 213 6.36 10.24 9.10
CA VAL A 213 6.56 8.82 9.40
C VAL A 213 7.65 8.27 8.47
N PRO A 214 8.90 8.14 8.96
CA PRO A 214 10.00 7.63 8.15
C PRO A 214 9.76 6.19 7.66
N GLY A 215 10.22 5.87 6.45
CA GLY A 215 10.16 4.53 5.87
C GLY A 215 11.26 3.60 6.38
N LEU A 216 11.30 3.39 7.70
CA LEU A 216 12.17 2.40 8.35
C LEU A 216 11.47 1.04 8.42
N ASP A 217 12.25 -0.03 8.54
CA ASP A 217 11.73 -1.38 8.78
C ASP A 217 11.08 -1.48 10.17
N GLU A 218 10.12 -2.40 10.33
CA GLU A 218 9.41 -2.59 11.61
C GLU A 218 10.37 -3.03 12.72
N GLU A 219 11.39 -3.84 12.39
CA GLU A 219 12.45 -4.27 13.31
C GLU A 219 13.31 -3.09 13.78
N ALA A 220 13.40 -2.02 12.97
CA ALA A 220 14.07 -0.77 13.31
C ALA A 220 13.14 0.24 14.00
N GLY A 221 11.90 -0.17 14.33
CA GLY A 221 10.89 0.69 14.95
C GLY A 221 10.13 1.58 13.96
N GLY A 222 10.14 1.24 12.68
CA GLY A 222 9.36 1.92 11.65
C GLY A 222 7.86 1.60 11.69
N ASP A 223 7.05 2.50 11.13
CA ASP A 223 5.63 2.29 10.89
C ASP A 223 5.45 1.80 9.44
N GLY A 224 4.61 0.78 9.24
CA GLY A 224 4.35 0.22 7.91
C GLY A 224 3.93 1.24 6.86
N ILE A 225 3.23 2.31 7.27
CA ILE A 225 2.83 3.40 6.36
C ILE A 225 4.04 4.13 5.77
N GLY A 226 5.09 4.34 6.57
CA GLY A 226 6.31 4.97 6.06
C GLY A 226 6.99 4.10 5.01
N ARG A 227 7.08 2.79 5.27
CA ARG A 227 7.68 1.83 4.33
C ARG A 227 6.87 1.76 3.03
N ASP A 228 5.54 1.67 3.13
CA ASP A 228 4.65 1.62 1.97
C ASP A 228 4.73 2.92 1.15
N ALA A 229 4.80 4.08 1.81
CA ALA A 229 4.99 5.37 1.16
C ALA A 229 6.33 5.45 0.43
N ALA A 230 7.43 4.95 1.02
CA ALA A 230 8.75 4.92 0.38
C ALA A 230 8.75 4.02 -0.86
N TRP A 231 8.08 2.86 -0.79
CA TRP A 231 7.95 1.94 -1.90
C TRP A 231 7.11 2.54 -3.05
N ASN A 232 5.90 3.05 -2.76
CA ASN A 232 5.05 3.68 -3.78
C ASN A 232 5.69 4.92 -4.41
N ARG A 233 6.44 5.70 -3.63
CA ARG A 233 7.23 6.82 -4.13
C ARG A 233 8.28 6.37 -5.15
N ALA A 234 9.00 5.28 -4.88
CA ALA A 234 9.99 4.74 -5.81
C ALA A 234 9.34 4.30 -7.12
N ILE A 235 8.17 3.66 -7.05
CA ILE A 235 7.39 3.30 -8.24
C ILE A 235 7.01 4.56 -9.02
N ALA A 236 6.44 5.57 -8.36
CA ALA A 236 6.03 6.81 -9.00
C ALA A 236 7.21 7.52 -9.69
N LEU A 237 8.40 7.54 -9.07
CA LEU A 237 9.61 8.08 -9.68
C LEU A 237 10.04 7.30 -10.93
N ARG A 238 9.97 5.97 -10.89
CA ARG A 238 10.24 5.14 -12.07
C ARG A 238 9.26 5.47 -13.20
N ARG A 239 7.96 5.61 -12.90
CA ARG A 239 6.95 6.01 -13.90
C ARG A 239 7.23 7.38 -14.53
N ILE A 240 7.75 8.33 -13.75
CA ILE A 240 8.16 9.65 -14.27
C ILE A 240 9.34 9.50 -15.24
N GLN A 241 10.29 8.62 -14.94
CA GLN A 241 11.43 8.36 -15.81
C GLN A 241 11.00 7.66 -17.11
N ASP A 242 10.21 6.59 -17.01
CA ASP A 242 9.73 5.83 -18.17
C ASP A 242 8.94 6.74 -19.15
N LYS A 243 8.16 7.69 -18.63
CA LYS A 243 7.44 8.70 -19.44
C LYS A 243 8.36 9.66 -20.18
N LYS A 244 9.54 9.95 -19.63
CA LYS A 244 10.54 10.83 -20.28
C LYS A 244 11.27 10.06 -21.38
N ASP A 245 11.72 8.85 -21.07
CA ASP A 245 12.48 8.01 -22.00
C ASP A 245 11.63 7.65 -23.25
N ALA A 246 10.35 7.32 -23.06
CA ALA A 246 9.42 7.06 -24.16
C ALA A 246 9.15 8.27 -25.08
N GLY A 247 9.46 9.49 -24.65
CA GLY A 247 9.33 10.73 -25.43
C GLY A 247 10.60 11.12 -26.20
N GLU A 248 11.77 10.67 -25.75
CA GLU A 248 13.07 11.02 -26.37
C GLU A 248 13.46 10.02 -27.48
N ASP A 249 13.13 8.73 -27.33
CA ASP A 249 13.45 7.69 -28.32
C ASP A 249 12.57 7.72 -29.58
N ALA A 250 11.44 8.42 -29.56
CA ALA A 250 10.58 8.59 -30.73
C ALA A 250 11.07 9.69 -31.70
N SER A 251 12.04 10.51 -31.27
CA SER A 251 12.57 11.63 -32.06
C SER A 251 13.88 11.36 -32.80
N ASP A 252 14.50 10.18 -32.63
CA ASP A 252 15.85 9.90 -33.20
C ASP A 252 15.89 8.66 -34.12
N ALA A 253 14.72 8.13 -34.51
CA ALA A 253 14.61 6.98 -35.42
C ALA A 253 14.23 7.35 -36.87
N SER A 254 14.40 8.61 -37.28
CA SER A 254 14.06 9.06 -38.64
C SER A 254 15.22 9.60 -39.47
N GLU A 255 16.48 9.38 -39.10
CA GLU A 255 17.62 9.65 -39.97
C GLU A 255 18.61 8.47 -39.89
N ASP A 256 18.94 7.91 -41.06
CA ASP A 256 20.01 6.93 -41.31
C ASP A 256 19.72 5.43 -41.14
N ALA A 257 18.95 4.86 -42.09
CA ALA A 257 19.23 3.53 -42.64
C ALA A 257 18.66 3.35 -44.07
N ASP A 258 18.99 4.27 -44.99
CA ASP A 258 19.03 3.93 -46.42
C ASP A 258 20.35 3.18 -46.68
N GLY A 259 20.25 1.86 -46.63
CA GLY A 259 21.29 0.93 -47.05
C GLY A 259 20.71 -0.05 -48.07
N SER A 260 20.20 0.45 -49.19
CA SER A 260 19.88 -0.38 -50.35
C SER A 260 21.02 -0.34 -51.37
N ASP A 261 21.72 -1.48 -51.48
CA ASP A 261 22.71 -1.80 -52.49
C ASP A 261 22.16 -1.67 -53.94
N GLY A 262 23.04 -1.27 -54.87
CA GLY A 262 23.09 -1.86 -56.22
C GLY A 262 22.80 -0.97 -57.44
N ASP A 263 23.86 -0.38 -57.98
CA ASP A 263 24.24 -0.22 -59.41
C ASP A 263 23.15 -0.17 -60.51
N ASP A 264 23.08 0.92 -61.29
CA ASP A 264 23.76 1.07 -62.60
C ASP A 264 23.08 2.12 -63.52
N ALA A 265 23.95 2.89 -64.19
CA ALA A 265 23.82 3.85 -65.29
C ALA A 265 22.43 4.27 -65.84
N SER A 266 22.17 5.58 -65.92
CA SER A 266 22.51 6.41 -67.11
C SER A 266 21.89 7.82 -67.09
N ASP A 267 22.74 8.80 -67.44
CA ASP A 267 22.50 10.08 -68.12
C ASP A 267 21.22 10.91 -67.82
N ALA A 268 21.44 12.00 -67.10
CA ALA A 268 20.81 13.31 -67.35
C ALA A 268 21.41 13.92 -68.65
N PRO A 269 20.84 14.96 -69.32
CA PRO A 269 20.05 16.02 -68.67
C PRO A 269 18.90 16.66 -69.48
N ASP A 270 18.17 17.53 -68.77
CA ASP A 270 17.93 18.94 -69.14
C ASP A 270 16.48 19.41 -69.35
N THR A 271 16.20 20.56 -68.70
CA THR A 271 15.13 21.57 -68.92
C THR A 271 13.68 21.08 -69.07
N GLY A 272 12.69 21.51 -68.29
CA GLY A 272 12.32 22.87 -67.86
C GLY A 272 10.77 22.90 -67.69
N PRO A 273 10.19 23.93 -67.06
CA PRO A 273 8.88 23.84 -66.39
C PRO A 273 7.72 24.39 -67.24
N ASP A 274 6.56 23.75 -67.20
CA ASP A 274 5.27 24.36 -67.55
C ASP A 274 4.13 23.77 -66.70
N ALA A 275 3.34 24.66 -66.13
CA ALA A 275 2.09 24.42 -65.41
C ALA A 275 0.89 24.40 -66.38
N PRO A 276 -0.35 24.57 -65.90
CA PRO A 276 -1.19 23.68 -65.08
C PRO A 276 -2.39 23.17 -65.92
N ASP A 277 -3.11 22.14 -65.47
CA ASP A 277 -4.51 21.99 -65.93
C ASP A 277 -5.43 21.38 -64.90
N ALA A 278 -6.62 21.96 -64.86
CA ALA A 278 -7.75 21.66 -64.01
C ALA A 278 -8.55 20.48 -64.58
N GLY A 279 -9.17 19.72 -63.69
CA GLY A 279 -10.13 18.68 -64.07
C GLY A 279 -10.95 18.28 -62.85
N GLU A 280 -12.03 19.01 -62.63
CA GLU A 280 -13.19 18.52 -61.89
C GLU A 280 -13.72 17.29 -62.64
N ASP A 281 -13.99 16.19 -61.93
CA ASP A 281 -15.02 15.27 -62.40
C ASP A 281 -15.83 14.73 -61.23
N ALA A 282 -17.13 14.93 -61.36
CA ALA A 282 -18.19 14.50 -60.48
C ALA A 282 -18.83 13.24 -61.07
N GLY A 283 -19.44 12.43 -60.23
CA GLY A 283 -20.33 11.34 -60.63
C GLY A 283 -20.08 10.12 -59.75
N GLU A 284 -20.96 9.81 -58.81
CA GLU A 284 -22.31 9.23 -58.96
C GLU A 284 -22.26 7.71 -58.76
N ASP A 285 -23.15 7.27 -57.87
CA ASP A 285 -23.87 6.00 -57.85
C ASP A 285 -23.04 4.72 -57.63
N GLY A 286 -23.44 3.75 -56.80
CA GLY A 286 -24.75 3.37 -56.33
C GLY A 286 -24.77 1.84 -56.21
N GLY A 287 -25.68 1.30 -55.39
CA GLY A 287 -25.97 -0.14 -55.27
C GLY A 287 -25.31 -0.78 -54.05
N GLU A 288 -26.05 -1.18 -53.01
CA GLU A 288 -26.89 -2.42 -52.96
C GLU A 288 -26.00 -3.67 -53.15
N ASP A 289 -26.05 -4.75 -52.38
CA ASP A 289 -27.17 -5.38 -51.70
C ASP A 289 -26.62 -6.55 -50.85
N SER A 290 -27.44 -6.95 -49.88
CA SER A 290 -27.69 -8.35 -49.49
C SER A 290 -26.57 -9.24 -48.91
N GLY A 291 -26.75 -9.55 -47.61
CA GLY A 291 -27.03 -10.95 -47.24
C GLY A 291 -26.12 -11.58 -46.19
N PRO A 292 -26.65 -12.03 -45.04
CA PRO A 292 -25.97 -12.94 -44.13
C PRO A 292 -26.28 -14.41 -44.49
N PRO A 293 -25.38 -15.35 -44.16
CA PRO A 293 -25.80 -16.70 -43.79
C PRO A 293 -25.35 -16.97 -42.34
N ASP A 294 -26.23 -17.19 -41.38
CA ASP A 294 -27.11 -18.36 -41.16
C ASP A 294 -26.40 -19.56 -40.50
N ALA A 295 -27.19 -20.26 -39.70
CA ALA A 295 -26.84 -21.13 -38.59
C ALA A 295 -26.12 -22.45 -38.95
N GLY A 296 -25.39 -22.98 -37.97
CA GLY A 296 -25.14 -24.42 -37.87
C GLY A 296 -24.35 -24.82 -36.61
N PRO A 297 -24.76 -25.86 -35.86
CA PRO A 297 -24.21 -26.23 -34.54
C PRO A 297 -23.03 -27.20 -34.69
N ASP A 298 -22.27 -27.54 -33.64
CA ASP A 298 -22.28 -28.85 -32.96
C ASP A 298 -20.96 -28.96 -32.18
N GLY A 299 -20.91 -29.60 -31.01
CA GLY A 299 -19.63 -30.03 -30.42
C GLY A 299 -19.58 -30.04 -28.89
N SER A 300 -20.31 -30.95 -28.28
CA SER A 300 -20.05 -31.43 -26.92
C SER A 300 -18.67 -32.09 -26.84
N ASP A 301 -17.84 -31.69 -25.88
CA ASP A 301 -16.79 -32.58 -25.35
C ASP A 301 -16.83 -32.57 -23.82
N GLN A 302 -16.74 -33.78 -23.28
CA GLN A 302 -17.10 -34.20 -21.94
C GLN A 302 -16.18 -35.36 -21.55
N GLY A 303 -15.50 -35.24 -20.41
CA GLY A 303 -14.56 -36.23 -19.85
C GLY A 303 -13.16 -35.62 -19.79
N ASP A 304 -12.40 -35.66 -18.70
CA ASP A 304 -12.11 -36.72 -17.72
C ASP A 304 -11.46 -35.99 -16.50
N GLY A 305 -11.61 -36.31 -15.22
CA GLY A 305 -11.69 -37.62 -14.58
C GLY A 305 -10.32 -38.03 -14.01
N GLY A 306 -10.18 -38.00 -12.68
CA GLY A 306 -9.05 -38.57 -11.92
C GLY A 306 -8.00 -37.55 -11.46
N ASP A 307 -7.36 -37.65 -10.29
CA ASP A 307 -7.31 -38.73 -9.31
C ASP A 307 -6.69 -38.21 -7.99
N GLU A 308 -6.91 -38.98 -6.94
CA GLU A 308 -6.60 -38.78 -5.53
C GLU A 308 -5.12 -38.99 -5.15
N GLY A 309 -4.79 -38.65 -3.90
CA GLY A 309 -3.60 -39.17 -3.17
C GLY A 309 -2.39 -38.22 -3.22
N ASP A 310 -1.56 -38.07 -2.19
CA ASP A 310 -1.32 -38.91 -1.03
C ASP A 310 -0.62 -38.07 0.06
N ALA A 311 -0.75 -38.56 1.29
CA ALA A 311 -0.23 -38.08 2.53
C ALA A 311 1.31 -38.10 2.62
N GLY A 312 1.86 -37.25 3.50
CA GLY A 312 3.25 -37.31 3.93
C GLY A 312 3.46 -36.55 5.23
N ALA A 313 3.24 -37.24 6.35
CA ALA A 313 3.67 -36.85 7.68
C ALA A 313 5.11 -37.32 7.96
N ASP A 314 5.66 -36.87 9.10
CA ASP A 314 6.90 -37.29 9.78
C ASP A 314 8.23 -36.74 9.20
N ALA A 315 9.29 -36.48 9.97
CA ALA A 315 9.58 -36.36 11.41
C ALA A 315 11.08 -35.98 11.55
N GLY A 316 11.48 -35.48 12.73
CA GLY A 316 12.88 -35.43 13.20
C GLY A 316 13.55 -34.06 12.97
N GLY A 317 14.03 -33.31 13.95
CA GLY A 317 14.46 -33.67 15.30
C GLY A 317 15.87 -34.25 15.27
N ASP A 318 16.88 -33.42 15.49
CA ASP A 318 18.00 -33.85 16.33
C ASP A 318 18.74 -32.68 16.98
N ALA A 319 18.99 -32.88 18.27
CA ALA A 319 19.80 -32.05 19.13
C ALA A 319 21.23 -32.58 19.08
N SER A 320 22.21 -31.73 19.36
CA SER A 320 23.46 -32.21 19.96
C SER A 320 24.18 -31.14 20.77
N PRO A 321 25.00 -31.58 21.76
CA PRO A 321 25.16 -30.87 23.02
C PRO A 321 26.61 -30.47 23.35
N ASN A 322 26.72 -29.66 24.42
CA ASN A 322 27.85 -29.49 25.35
C ASN A 322 29.24 -29.11 24.81
N ASP A 323 29.80 -28.01 25.34
CA ASP A 323 31.08 -28.12 26.05
C ASP A 323 31.19 -27.10 27.20
N ASP A 324 31.70 -27.59 28.32
CA ASP A 324 31.91 -26.93 29.61
C ASP A 324 33.26 -26.17 29.61
N GLY A 325 33.34 -25.03 30.30
CA GLY A 325 34.61 -24.31 30.46
C GLY A 325 34.60 -23.23 31.54
N LYS A 326 35.12 -23.59 32.72
CA LYS A 326 35.17 -22.86 34.00
C LYS A 326 36.07 -21.62 34.07
N ASP A 327 35.69 -20.74 35.01
CA ASP A 327 36.46 -19.98 36.01
C ASP A 327 37.72 -19.18 35.60
N ALA A 328 37.69 -17.84 35.80
CA ALA A 328 38.60 -17.12 36.70
C ALA A 328 38.31 -15.60 36.73
N ALA A 329 38.47 -15.01 37.92
CA ALA A 329 38.13 -13.64 38.26
C ALA A 329 39.31 -12.65 38.16
N ALA A 330 38.96 -11.38 37.85
CA ALA A 330 39.54 -10.08 38.26
C ALA A 330 40.98 -9.69 37.78
N PRO A 331 41.34 -8.38 37.62
CA PRO A 331 40.80 -7.19 38.31
C PRO A 331 40.54 -5.91 37.47
N GLU A 332 40.15 -4.86 38.20
CA GLU A 332 39.65 -3.50 37.90
C GLU A 332 40.53 -2.57 37.01
N PRO A 333 39.97 -1.44 36.50
CA PRO A 333 40.59 -0.56 35.51
C PRO A 333 41.37 0.60 36.14
N ASP A 334 42.45 1.04 35.47
CA ASP A 334 43.13 2.31 35.77
C ASP A 334 42.98 3.26 34.56
N PRO A 335 42.67 4.57 34.77
CA PRO A 335 42.30 5.49 33.71
C PRO A 335 43.44 6.45 33.37
N SER A 336 44.05 6.32 32.18
CA SER A 336 44.75 7.43 31.52
C SER A 336 45.30 6.98 30.17
N GLY A 337 44.95 7.69 29.10
CA GLY A 337 45.60 7.53 27.81
C GLY A 337 44.74 8.04 26.65
N GLU A 338 44.81 9.35 26.40
CA GLU A 338 44.41 9.95 25.13
C GLU A 338 45.03 9.16 23.96
N LYS A 339 44.18 8.60 23.10
CA LYS A 339 44.59 8.11 21.78
C LYS A 339 43.95 8.98 20.71
N GLN A 340 44.82 9.63 19.96
CA GLN A 340 44.54 10.32 18.70
C GLN A 340 43.79 9.41 17.73
N PRO A 341 42.93 9.96 16.84
CA PRO A 341 42.22 9.15 15.85
C PRO A 341 43.23 8.63 14.81
N ALA A 342 43.26 7.31 14.65
CA ALA A 342 43.96 6.65 13.56
C ALA A 342 43.22 6.97 12.24
N THR A 343 43.96 7.53 11.28
CA THR A 343 43.51 7.65 9.89
C THR A 343 43.23 6.26 9.30
N PRO A 344 42.11 6.05 8.58
CA PRO A 344 41.80 4.78 7.95
C PRO A 344 42.86 4.43 6.91
N ASN A 345 43.39 3.22 7.00
CA ASN A 345 44.47 2.74 6.17
C ASN A 345 43.89 2.26 4.83
N LYS A 346 43.87 3.13 3.81
CA LYS A 346 43.30 2.87 2.47
C LYS A 346 43.70 1.53 1.84
N GLN A 347 44.85 0.98 2.21
CA GLN A 347 45.32 -0.32 1.70
C GLN A 347 44.54 -1.54 2.24
N GLN A 348 43.77 -1.38 3.32
CA GLN A 348 42.88 -2.45 3.81
C GLN A 348 41.55 -2.42 3.07
N ASP A 349 41.03 -1.22 2.77
CA ASP A 349 39.76 -1.05 2.06
C ASP A 349 39.87 -1.52 0.60
N GLU A 350 40.99 -1.26 -0.08
CA GLU A 350 41.23 -1.79 -1.44
C GLU A 350 41.31 -3.32 -1.46
N ARG A 351 41.87 -3.93 -0.41
CA ARG A 351 41.98 -5.39 -0.31
C ARG A 351 40.65 -6.07 0.01
N ILE A 352 39.73 -5.36 0.65
CA ILE A 352 38.37 -5.82 0.93
C ILE A 352 37.50 -5.66 -0.32
N LEU A 353 37.71 -4.60 -1.13
CA LEU A 353 37.03 -4.43 -2.41
C LEU A 353 37.41 -5.52 -3.43
N ASP A 354 38.70 -5.84 -3.56
CA ASP A 354 39.15 -6.94 -4.43
C ASP A 354 38.55 -8.29 -3.99
N GLN A 355 38.37 -8.52 -2.69
CA GLN A 355 37.72 -9.74 -2.17
C GLN A 355 36.21 -9.79 -2.41
N LEU A 356 35.55 -8.65 -2.59
CA LEU A 356 34.12 -8.55 -2.89
C LEU A 356 33.85 -8.67 -4.38
N GLU A 357 34.78 -8.26 -5.24
CA GLU A 357 34.68 -8.46 -6.70
C GLU A 357 35.00 -9.91 -7.13
N GLU A 358 35.77 -10.64 -6.33
CA GLU A 358 36.09 -12.06 -6.58
C GLU A 358 35.06 -13.04 -5.98
N ALA A 359 33.97 -12.54 -5.39
CA ALA A 359 32.89 -13.37 -4.87
C ALA A 359 32.13 -14.04 -6.04
N PRO A 360 32.08 -15.38 -6.10
CA PRO A 360 31.42 -16.09 -7.20
C PRO A 360 29.95 -15.72 -7.27
N THR A 361 29.46 -15.47 -8.48
CA THR A 361 28.04 -15.17 -8.68
C THR A 361 27.20 -16.36 -8.21
N TYR A 362 26.03 -16.06 -7.63
CA TYR A 362 25.10 -17.08 -7.12
C TYR A 362 24.78 -18.18 -8.16
N GLN A 363 24.83 -17.83 -9.45
CA GLN A 363 24.61 -18.74 -10.58
C GLN A 363 25.74 -19.78 -10.75
N GLU A 364 27.00 -19.43 -10.48
CA GLU A 364 28.11 -20.38 -10.51
C GLU A 364 28.06 -21.38 -9.35
N GLU A 365 27.65 -20.93 -8.16
CA GLU A 365 27.56 -21.80 -6.99
C GLU A 365 26.45 -22.85 -7.16
N GLU A 366 25.32 -22.46 -7.76
CA GLU A 366 24.23 -23.38 -8.09
C GLU A 366 24.64 -24.41 -9.16
N ALA A 367 25.37 -23.97 -10.19
CA ALA A 367 25.90 -24.87 -11.23
C ALA A 367 26.91 -25.89 -10.65
N LYS A 368 27.75 -25.47 -9.70
CA LYS A 368 28.71 -26.33 -9.00
C LYS A 368 28.04 -27.35 -8.08
N LYS A 369 26.98 -26.96 -7.38
CA LYS A 369 26.16 -27.90 -6.58
C LYS A 369 25.47 -28.95 -7.45
N ARG A 370 24.94 -28.56 -8.62
CA ARG A 370 24.29 -29.52 -9.55
C ARG A 370 25.27 -30.51 -10.18
N THR A 371 26.52 -30.11 -10.42
CA THR A 371 27.55 -31.01 -11.00
C THR A 371 28.23 -31.90 -9.96
N GLY A 372 28.29 -31.49 -8.69
CA GLY A 372 28.85 -32.31 -7.60
C GLY A 372 28.04 -33.56 -7.23
N GLY A 373 26.72 -33.56 -7.49
CA GLY A 373 25.82 -34.66 -7.10
C GLY A 373 25.88 -35.94 -7.95
N ARG A 374 26.70 -35.99 -9.02
CA ARG A 374 26.71 -37.11 -9.98
C ARG A 374 27.88 -38.09 -9.87
N LYS A 375 28.69 -38.03 -8.81
CA LYS A 375 29.75 -39.03 -8.59
C LYS A 375 29.30 -40.14 -7.62
N GLY A 376 28.90 -41.28 -8.21
CA GLY A 376 29.23 -42.60 -7.68
C GLY A 376 28.15 -43.31 -6.85
N ARG A 377 27.33 -44.13 -7.51
CA ARG A 377 27.00 -45.46 -6.96
C ARG A 377 27.72 -46.49 -7.80
N VAL A 378 28.84 -46.96 -7.26
CA VAL A 378 29.53 -48.19 -7.67
C VAL A 378 28.55 -49.34 -7.40
N MET A 379 28.17 -50.08 -8.45
CA MET A 379 27.50 -51.36 -8.29
C MET A 379 28.55 -52.38 -7.87
N GLU A 380 28.55 -52.74 -6.58
CA GLU A 380 29.25 -53.92 -6.10
C GLU A 380 28.43 -55.16 -6.48
N ASP A 381 29.06 -55.99 -7.30
CA ASP A 381 28.56 -57.25 -7.81
C ASP A 381 29.08 -58.36 -6.87
N LYS A 382 28.20 -58.96 -6.06
CA LYS A 382 28.21 -60.39 -5.63
C LYS A 382 27.15 -60.74 -4.60
#